data_AF-A0ABD5Q0L6-F1
#
_entry.id   AF-A0ABD5Q0L6-F1
#
_cell.length_a   1.000
_cell.length_b   1.000
_cell.length_c   1.000
_cell.angle_alpha   90.00
_cell.angle_beta   90.00
_cell.angle_gamma   90.00
#
_symmetry.space_group_name_H-M   'P 1'
#
loop_
_entity.id
_entity.type
_entity.pdbx_description
1 polymer ?
#
loop_
_entity_poly.entity_id
_entity_poly.type
_entity_poly.pdbx_seq_one_letter_code
_entity_poly.pdbx_strand_id
1 'polypeptide(L)'
;MRAISTVLDASLCLLLVSASALTLAATPPGPGGAGTAATDPDTADESAELLATSTALVTYDAGSRNRTAHDTLAGLLASAAVADAGPASHHGFVRAVRERVGRAVRRRAVGVQVVARANESTSRTVSTATASTPSATPTASTSNVTHEGRVVAGDAPPPDADVHAAGFAVRQVRLTVRTWSK
;
A
#
# COMPACT_ATOMS: atom_id res chain seq x y z
N MET A 1 -3.57 -48.10 -5.43
CA MET A 1 -4.26 -47.08 -6.25
C MET A 1 -3.91 -45.63 -5.87
N ARG A 2 -2.73 -45.32 -5.29
CA ARG A 2 -2.35 -43.92 -4.94
C ARG A 2 -1.56 -43.19 -6.02
N ALA A 3 -0.83 -43.93 -6.87
CA ALA A 3 -0.01 -43.36 -7.94
C ALA A 3 -0.81 -42.74 -9.09
N ILE A 4 -2.05 -43.20 -9.32
CA ILE A 4 -2.90 -42.69 -10.42
C ILE A 4 -3.45 -41.29 -10.06
N SER A 5 -3.74 -41.04 -8.78
CA SER A 5 -4.29 -39.75 -8.34
C SER A 5 -3.26 -38.62 -8.41
N THR A 6 -1.99 -38.90 -8.13
CA THR A 6 -0.93 -37.88 -8.20
C THR A 6 -0.57 -37.53 -9.65
N VAL A 7 -0.68 -38.51 -10.55
CA VAL A 7 -0.45 -38.27 -11.99
C VAL A 7 -1.58 -37.43 -12.59
N LEU A 8 -2.84 -37.70 -12.21
CA LEU A 8 -3.99 -36.91 -12.65
C LEU A 8 -3.93 -35.47 -12.13
N ASP A 9 -3.54 -35.28 -10.86
CA ASP A 9 -3.40 -33.94 -10.28
C ASP A 9 -2.29 -33.12 -10.95
N ALA A 10 -1.12 -33.74 -11.19
CA ALA A 10 -0.02 -33.08 -11.89
C ALA A 10 -0.36 -32.72 -13.34
N SER A 11 -1.08 -33.59 -14.06
CA SER A 11 -1.48 -33.34 -15.46
C SER A 11 -2.57 -32.27 -15.56
N LEU A 12 -3.52 -32.22 -14.63
CA LEU A 12 -4.48 -31.11 -14.53
C LEU A 12 -3.77 -29.78 -14.24
N CYS A 13 -2.81 -29.78 -13.31
CA CYS A 13 -2.02 -28.59 -12.96
C CYS A 13 -1.23 -28.07 -14.17
N LEU A 14 -0.55 -28.95 -14.91
CA LEU A 14 0.17 -28.59 -16.13
C LEU A 14 -0.77 -28.09 -17.23
N LEU A 15 -1.97 -28.66 -17.37
CA LEU A 15 -2.98 -28.18 -18.32
C LEU A 15 -3.44 -26.75 -18.00
N LEU A 16 -3.72 -26.46 -16.74
CA LEU A 16 -4.14 -25.13 -16.29
C LEU A 16 -3.04 -24.07 -16.49
N VAL A 17 -1.78 -24.45 -16.22
CA VAL A 17 -0.61 -23.58 -16.47
C VAL A 17 -0.43 -23.33 -17.97
N SER A 18 -0.51 -24.38 -18.80
CA SER A 18 -0.35 -24.27 -20.25
C SER A 18 -1.47 -23.44 -20.89
N ALA A 19 -2.71 -23.63 -20.44
CA ALA A 19 -3.86 -22.84 -20.88
C ALA A 19 -3.70 -21.36 -20.51
N SER A 20 -3.22 -21.06 -19.30
CA SER A 20 -2.94 -19.67 -18.87
C SER A 20 -1.86 -19.01 -19.73
N ALA A 21 -0.79 -19.75 -20.05
CA ALA A 21 0.29 -19.24 -20.90
C ALA A 21 -0.18 -18.96 -22.34
N LEU A 22 -1.05 -19.83 -22.88
CA LEU A 22 -1.62 -19.65 -24.22
C LEU A 22 -2.56 -18.43 -24.29
N THR A 23 -3.38 -18.20 -23.26
CA THR A 23 -4.21 -16.99 -23.17
C THR A 23 -3.35 -15.71 -23.12
N LEU A 24 -2.22 -15.75 -22.42
CA LEU A 24 -1.29 -14.62 -22.36
C LEU A 24 -0.60 -14.35 -23.72
N ALA A 25 -0.23 -15.40 -24.45
CA ALA A 25 0.42 -15.28 -25.75
C ALA A 25 -0.53 -14.93 -26.91
N ALA A 26 -1.83 -15.23 -26.78
CA ALA A 26 -2.83 -15.00 -27.82
C ALA A 26 -3.49 -13.61 -27.76
N THR A 27 -3.01 -12.70 -26.90
CA THR A 27 -3.52 -11.31 -26.87
C THR A 27 -2.96 -10.57 -28.10
N PRO A 28 -3.79 -10.21 -29.10
CA PRO A 28 -3.30 -9.45 -30.25
C PRO A 28 -2.84 -8.06 -29.77
N PRO A 29 -1.76 -7.49 -30.36
CA PRO A 29 -1.43 -6.09 -30.15
C PRO A 29 -2.59 -5.25 -30.68
N GLY A 30 -3.36 -4.64 -29.76
CA GLY A 30 -4.48 -3.77 -30.11
C GLY A 30 -4.02 -2.60 -30.99
N PRO A 31 -4.82 -2.18 -31.99
CA PRO A 31 -4.49 -1.04 -32.83
C PRO A 31 -4.80 0.26 -32.07
N GLY A 32 -3.77 0.85 -31.47
CA GLY A 32 -3.80 2.17 -30.86
C GLY A 32 -2.44 2.41 -30.22
N GLY A 33 -1.49 3.07 -30.85
CA GLY A 33 -1.61 4.40 -31.45
C GLY A 33 -0.58 5.25 -30.72
N ALA A 34 0.57 5.45 -31.35
CA ALA A 34 1.58 6.38 -30.88
C ALA A 34 0.97 7.78 -30.86
N GLY A 35 0.49 8.19 -29.69
CA GLY A 35 -0.06 9.51 -29.43
C GLY A 35 -0.17 9.65 -27.92
N THR A 36 0.70 10.48 -27.34
CA THR A 36 0.59 11.07 -25.99
C THR A 36 -0.26 10.27 -25.02
N ALA A 37 0.39 9.37 -24.27
CA ALA A 37 -0.23 8.56 -23.22
C ALA A 37 -0.77 9.47 -22.09
N ALA A 38 -1.93 10.06 -22.33
CA ALA A 38 -2.82 10.49 -21.27
C ALA A 38 -3.03 9.26 -20.38
N THR A 39 -2.76 9.41 -19.09
CA THR A 39 -2.95 8.33 -18.13
C THR A 39 -4.40 7.87 -18.21
N ASP A 40 -4.62 6.63 -18.62
CA ASP A 40 -5.97 6.08 -18.71
C ASP A 40 -6.60 6.09 -17.28
N PRO A 41 -7.80 6.67 -17.08
CA PRO A 41 -8.47 6.67 -15.78
C PRO A 41 -8.54 5.28 -15.14
N ASP A 42 -8.63 4.22 -15.95
CA ASP A 42 -8.74 2.85 -15.46
C ASP A 42 -7.45 2.37 -14.74
N THR A 43 -6.29 3.00 -14.99
CA THR A 43 -5.01 2.61 -14.38
C THR A 43 -4.98 2.78 -12.85
N ALA A 44 -5.72 3.76 -12.32
CA ALA A 44 -5.81 3.99 -10.88
C ALA A 44 -6.64 2.90 -10.20
N ASP A 45 -7.75 2.51 -10.82
CA ASP A 45 -8.64 1.45 -10.34
C ASP A 45 -7.98 0.07 -10.42
N GLU A 46 -7.30 -0.25 -11.52
CA GLU A 46 -6.49 -1.47 -11.61
C GLU A 46 -5.39 -1.53 -10.54
N SER A 47 -4.76 -0.40 -10.25
CA SER A 47 -3.72 -0.32 -9.22
C SER A 47 -4.33 -0.49 -7.82
N ALA A 48 -5.53 0.04 -7.58
CA ALA A 48 -6.28 -0.19 -6.36
C ALA A 48 -6.67 -1.67 -6.19
N GLU A 49 -7.17 -2.31 -7.25
CA GLU A 49 -7.50 -3.73 -7.26
C GLU A 49 -6.27 -4.61 -7.01
N LEU A 50 -5.14 -4.28 -7.64
CA LEU A 50 -3.86 -4.96 -7.37
C LEU A 50 -3.48 -4.87 -5.90
N LEU A 51 -3.58 -3.69 -5.28
CA LEU A 51 -3.24 -3.53 -3.86
C LEU A 51 -4.19 -4.30 -2.94
N ALA A 52 -5.47 -4.36 -3.29
CA ALA A 52 -6.50 -5.06 -2.52
C ALA A 52 -6.35 -6.59 -2.61
N THR A 53 -5.86 -7.12 -3.73
CA THR A 53 -5.79 -8.57 -3.99
C THR A 53 -4.39 -9.16 -3.79
N SER A 54 -3.32 -8.36 -3.97
CA SER A 54 -1.95 -8.84 -3.84
C SER A 54 -1.55 -9.05 -2.39
N THR A 55 -1.22 -10.29 -2.03
CA THR A 55 -0.72 -10.67 -0.72
C THR A 55 0.80 -10.49 -0.61
N ALA A 56 1.26 -10.11 0.58
CA ALA A 56 2.67 -9.96 0.86
C ALA A 56 3.02 -10.33 2.30
N LEU A 57 4.22 -10.88 2.45
CA LEU A 57 4.91 -11.04 3.74
C LEU A 57 5.90 -9.87 3.92
N VAL A 58 5.83 -9.19 5.06
CA VAL A 58 6.77 -8.15 5.47
C VAL A 58 7.47 -8.59 6.75
N THR A 59 8.80 -8.66 6.69
CA THR A 59 9.64 -8.84 7.88
C THR A 59 10.17 -7.47 8.31
N TYR A 60 10.07 -7.16 9.59
CA TYR A 60 10.48 -5.87 10.14
C TYR A 60 11.13 -6.03 11.51
N ASP A 61 12.00 -5.10 11.84
CA ASP A 61 12.61 -4.98 13.16
C ASP A 61 11.59 -4.38 14.14
N ALA A 62 11.40 -5.05 15.27
CA ALA A 62 10.54 -4.60 16.37
C ALA A 62 11.35 -4.35 17.65
N GLY A 63 12.56 -3.82 17.52
CA GLY A 63 13.51 -3.56 18.60
C GLY A 63 14.32 -4.79 18.96
N SER A 64 13.78 -5.67 19.81
CA SER A 64 14.54 -6.82 20.34
C SER A 64 14.44 -8.08 19.50
N ARG A 65 13.60 -8.09 18.47
CA ARG A 65 13.39 -9.24 17.57
C ARG A 65 12.82 -8.80 16.23
N ASN A 66 13.08 -9.61 15.22
CA ASN A 66 12.37 -9.54 13.95
C ASN A 66 10.95 -10.08 14.11
N ARG A 67 10.00 -9.44 13.44
CA ARG A 67 8.61 -9.89 13.34
C ARG A 67 8.20 -9.97 11.88
N THR A 68 7.21 -10.80 11.60
CA THR A 68 6.61 -10.94 10.28
C THR A 68 5.14 -10.56 10.34
N ALA A 69 4.66 -9.91 9.29
CA ALA A 69 3.25 -9.62 9.05
C ALA A 69 2.88 -10.09 7.65
N HIS A 70 1.74 -10.76 7.52
CA HIS A 70 1.24 -11.26 6.25
C HIS A 70 -0.19 -10.74 6.05
N ASP A 71 -0.41 -10.00 4.97
CA ASP A 71 -1.73 -9.49 4.59
C ASP A 71 -1.68 -9.07 3.10
N THR A 72 -2.79 -8.57 2.58
CA THR A 72 -2.84 -7.80 1.33
C THR A 72 -1.98 -6.54 1.43
N LEU A 73 -1.48 -6.01 0.31
CA LEU A 73 -0.71 -4.77 0.30
C LEU A 73 -1.53 -3.60 0.88
N ALA A 74 -2.83 -3.56 0.56
CA ALA A 74 -3.76 -2.60 1.15
C ALA A 74 -3.96 -2.81 2.66
N GLY A 75 -4.09 -4.06 3.13
CA GLY A 75 -4.22 -4.40 4.55
C GLY A 75 -2.95 -4.10 5.36
N LEU A 76 -1.77 -4.31 4.78
CA LEU A 76 -0.48 -3.91 5.36
C LEU A 76 -0.36 -2.39 5.48
N LEU A 77 -0.76 -1.63 4.44
CA LEU A 77 -0.78 -0.17 4.49
C LEU A 77 -1.77 0.36 5.53
N ALA A 78 -2.95 -0.24 5.62
CA ALA A 78 -3.93 0.10 6.64
C ALA A 78 -3.36 -0.13 8.05
N SER A 79 -2.76 -1.30 8.27
CA SER A 79 -2.10 -1.60 9.55
C SER A 79 -0.96 -0.63 9.85
N ALA A 80 -0.17 -0.25 8.84
CA ALA A 80 0.92 0.71 9.00
C ALA A 80 0.41 2.11 9.33
N ALA A 81 -0.67 2.56 8.70
CA ALA A 81 -1.32 3.84 8.99
C ALA A 81 -1.85 3.90 10.42
N VAL A 82 -2.48 2.83 10.90
CA VAL A 82 -2.93 2.73 12.31
C VAL A 82 -1.74 2.69 13.27
N ALA A 83 -0.67 1.95 12.93
CA ALA A 83 0.52 1.87 13.76
C ALA A 83 1.31 3.21 13.82
N ASP A 84 1.24 4.00 12.76
CA ASP A 84 1.81 5.35 12.67
C ASP A 84 1.03 6.36 13.52
N ALA A 85 -0.30 6.20 13.64
CA ALA A 85 -1.17 6.99 14.52
C ALA A 85 -0.99 6.68 16.02
N GLY A 86 -0.38 5.54 16.35
CA GLY A 86 -0.29 5.05 17.72
C GLY A 86 0.81 5.73 18.55
N PRO A 87 0.67 5.77 19.89
CA PRO A 87 1.66 6.38 20.79
C PRO A 87 2.99 5.62 20.82
N ALA A 88 2.98 4.33 20.49
CA ALA A 88 4.17 3.53 20.22
C ALA A 88 4.37 3.48 18.71
N SER A 89 5.14 4.42 18.16
CA SER A 89 5.42 4.46 16.73
C SER A 89 6.23 3.23 16.30
N HIS A 90 5.63 2.37 15.47
CA HIS A 90 6.28 1.17 14.94
C HIS A 90 7.05 1.50 13.66
N HIS A 91 8.04 2.39 13.74
CA HIS A 91 8.77 2.91 12.56
C HIS A 91 9.36 1.81 11.68
N GLY A 92 9.88 0.73 12.27
CA GLY A 92 10.40 -0.43 11.53
C GLY A 92 9.34 -1.10 10.66
N PHE A 93 8.13 -1.28 11.19
CA PHE A 93 7.00 -1.84 10.45
C PHE A 93 6.54 -0.90 9.33
N VAL A 94 6.31 0.38 9.64
CA VAL A 94 5.85 1.38 8.65
C VAL A 94 6.83 1.50 7.49
N ARG A 95 8.14 1.53 7.78
CA ARG A 95 9.19 1.55 6.76
C ARG A 95 9.16 0.31 5.88
N ALA A 96 9.11 -0.88 6.49
CA ALA A 96 9.15 -2.14 5.75
C ALA A 96 7.92 -2.32 4.83
N VAL A 97 6.73 -1.88 5.29
CA VAL A 97 5.51 -1.85 4.46
C VAL A 97 5.66 -0.86 3.32
N ARG A 98 6.12 0.38 3.59
CA ARG A 98 6.34 1.41 2.55
C ARG A 98 7.28 0.92 1.46
N GLU A 99 8.39 0.31 1.83
CA GLU A 99 9.36 -0.25 0.88
C GLU A 99 8.80 -1.43 0.08
N ARG A 100 8.01 -2.29 0.73
CA ARG A 100 7.36 -3.42 0.04
C ARG A 100 6.35 -2.94 -0.99
N VAL A 101 5.48 -2.01 -0.62
CA VAL A 101 4.49 -1.40 -1.52
C VAL A 101 5.18 -0.60 -2.61
N GLY A 102 6.17 0.23 -2.26
CA GLY A 102 6.96 1.00 -3.23
C GLY A 102 7.62 0.12 -4.28
N ARG A 103 8.12 -1.06 -3.90
CA ARG A 103 8.65 -2.06 -4.85
C ARG A 103 7.57 -2.76 -5.67
N ALA A 104 6.36 -2.91 -5.15
CA ALA A 104 5.25 -3.49 -5.91
C ALA A 104 4.79 -2.51 -7.00
N VAL A 105 4.58 -1.24 -6.64
CA VAL A 105 4.06 -0.23 -7.57
C VAL A 105 5.10 0.22 -8.60
N ARG A 106 6.40 0.27 -8.25
CA ARG A 106 7.49 0.62 -9.20
C ARG A 106 7.69 -0.38 -10.34
N ARG A 107 7.09 -1.58 -10.25
CA ARG A 107 7.13 -2.54 -11.37
C ARG A 107 6.15 -2.19 -12.49
N ARG A 108 5.24 -1.23 -12.27
CA ARG A 108 4.37 -0.69 -13.31
C ARG A 108 5.14 0.34 -14.15
N ALA A 109 4.76 0.47 -15.41
CA ALA A 109 5.32 1.46 -16.34
C ALA A 109 4.79 2.88 -16.09
N VAL A 110 3.77 3.03 -15.24
CA VAL A 110 3.10 4.29 -14.89
C VAL A 110 3.61 4.78 -13.53
N GLY A 111 3.65 6.09 -13.32
CA GLY A 111 3.92 6.66 -12.00
C GLY A 111 2.78 6.36 -11.04
N VAL A 112 3.09 5.82 -9.86
CA VAL A 112 2.07 5.43 -8.86
C VAL A 112 2.47 5.90 -7.46
N GLN A 113 1.53 6.52 -6.78
CA GLN A 113 1.61 6.90 -5.37
C GLN A 113 0.41 6.33 -4.62
N VAL A 114 0.64 5.74 -3.47
CA VAL A 114 -0.42 5.26 -2.57
C VAL A 114 -0.33 6.03 -1.28
N VAL A 115 -1.46 6.63 -0.88
CA VAL A 115 -1.59 7.38 0.37
C VAL A 115 -2.62 6.66 1.23
N ALA A 116 -2.20 6.13 2.37
CA ALA A 116 -3.07 5.58 3.41
C ALA A 116 -3.22 6.60 4.54
N ARG A 117 -4.46 6.88 4.96
CA ARG A 117 -4.78 7.76 6.08
C ARG A 117 -5.72 7.06 7.04
N ALA A 118 -5.29 6.92 8.30
CA ALA A 118 -6.18 6.49 9.37
C ALA A 118 -7.31 7.52 9.53
N ASN A 119 -8.55 7.08 9.69
CA ASN A 119 -9.65 8.01 9.89
C ASN A 119 -9.52 8.74 11.24
N GLU A 120 -9.92 10.01 11.26
CA GLU A 120 -9.83 10.95 12.40
C GLU A 120 -10.46 10.42 13.70
N SER A 121 -11.33 9.42 13.63
CA SER A 121 -11.88 8.73 14.81
C SER A 121 -10.83 7.99 15.66
N THR A 122 -9.60 7.83 15.14
CA THR A 122 -8.45 7.27 15.88
C THR A 122 -7.51 8.37 16.41
N SER A 123 -7.81 9.65 16.18
CA SER A 123 -7.18 10.77 16.88
C SER A 123 -7.77 10.83 18.30
N ARG A 124 -7.44 9.83 19.12
CA ARG A 124 -7.58 9.95 20.56
C ARG A 124 -6.58 11.02 20.97
N THR A 125 -7.05 12.25 21.10
CA THR A 125 -6.33 13.34 21.77
C THR A 125 -5.82 12.78 23.08
N VAL A 126 -4.52 12.47 23.13
CA VAL A 126 -3.83 12.26 24.41
C VAL A 126 -3.69 13.67 24.97
N SER A 127 -4.77 14.17 25.53
CA SER A 127 -4.72 15.26 26.49
C SER A 127 -4.03 14.68 27.72
N THR A 128 -2.70 14.66 27.70
CA THR A 128 -1.93 14.69 28.95
C THR A 128 -2.22 16.04 29.60
N ALA A 129 -3.35 16.12 30.28
CA ALA A 129 -3.58 17.11 31.31
C ALA A 129 -2.63 16.76 32.46
N THR A 130 -1.37 17.16 32.33
CA THR A 130 -0.48 17.28 33.48
C THR A 130 -1.00 18.47 34.27
N ALA A 131 -1.94 18.20 35.18
CA ALA A 131 -2.32 19.16 36.19
C ALA A 131 -1.12 19.45 37.12
N SER A 132 -1.02 20.71 37.55
CA SER A 132 -0.07 21.32 38.51
C SER A 132 1.23 21.81 37.83
N THR A 133 1.51 23.11 37.66
CA THR A 133 1.51 24.22 38.64
C THR A 133 1.51 25.57 37.89
N PRO A 134 0.86 26.66 38.35
CA PRO A 134 0.87 27.95 37.65
C PRO A 134 2.06 28.81 38.11
N SER A 135 3.22 28.67 37.45
CA SER A 135 4.22 29.75 37.40
C SER A 135 5.36 29.41 36.45
N ALA A 136 5.82 30.43 35.76
CA ALA A 136 6.88 30.48 34.75
C ALA A 136 6.43 30.14 33.32
N THR A 137 6.45 31.19 32.50
CA THR A 137 6.35 31.21 31.04
C THR A 137 7.18 30.10 30.39
N PRO A 138 6.57 29.10 29.75
CA PRO A 138 7.31 28.15 28.94
C PRO A 138 7.36 28.67 27.50
N THR A 139 8.53 29.11 27.04
CA THR A 139 8.88 29.09 25.61
C THR A 139 9.10 27.62 25.21
N ALA A 140 8.02 26.85 25.18
CA ALA A 140 8.05 25.47 24.71
C ALA A 140 7.79 25.48 23.20
N SER A 141 8.86 25.39 22.41
CA SER A 141 8.78 24.84 21.06
C SER A 141 8.42 23.35 21.18
N THR A 142 7.17 23.06 21.46
CA THR A 142 6.64 21.69 21.40
C THR A 142 6.45 21.39 19.93
N SER A 143 7.42 20.71 19.32
CA SER A 143 7.19 19.97 18.09
C SER A 143 6.20 18.85 18.42
N ASN A 144 4.91 19.18 18.45
CA ASN A 144 3.84 18.19 18.45
C ASN A 144 3.98 17.45 17.13
N VAL A 145 4.68 16.31 17.15
CA VAL A 145 4.61 15.34 16.06
C VAL A 145 3.21 14.76 16.15
N THR A 146 2.27 15.43 15.49
CA THR A 146 0.92 14.92 15.34
C THR A 146 1.04 13.67 14.47
N HIS A 147 0.89 12.52 15.11
CA HIS A 147 0.80 11.23 14.44
C HIS A 147 -0.53 11.16 13.70
N GLU A 148 -0.58 11.71 12.48
CA GLU A 148 -1.79 11.75 11.66
C GLU A 148 -2.19 10.38 11.08
N GLY A 149 -1.41 9.32 11.36
CA GLY A 149 -1.65 8.00 10.82
C GLY A 149 -1.59 7.98 9.30
N ARG A 150 -0.59 8.68 8.74
CA ARG A 150 -0.48 8.90 7.29
C ARG A 150 0.75 8.19 6.74
N VAL A 151 0.53 7.20 5.90
CA VAL A 151 1.60 6.46 5.22
C VAL A 151 1.52 6.69 3.72
N VAL A 152 2.63 7.16 3.14
CA VAL A 152 2.78 7.36 1.69
C VAL A 152 3.78 6.36 1.16
N ALA A 153 3.45 5.67 0.06
CA ALA A 153 4.35 4.75 -0.64
C ALA A 153 4.33 5.04 -2.15
N GLY A 154 5.49 4.90 -2.81
CA GLY A 154 5.67 5.29 -4.20
C GLY A 154 6.19 6.71 -4.35
N ASP A 155 6.40 7.13 -5.59
CA ASP A 155 6.95 8.44 -5.92
C ASP A 155 5.86 9.52 -5.82
N ALA A 156 6.21 10.80 -5.84
CA ALA A 156 5.23 11.87 -5.93
C ALA A 156 4.99 12.25 -7.39
N PRO A 157 3.74 12.56 -7.78
CA PRO A 157 3.48 13.10 -9.10
C PRO A 157 4.23 14.43 -9.31
N PRO A 158 4.76 14.69 -10.51
CA PRO A 158 5.20 16.01 -10.92
C PRO A 158 4.08 17.05 -10.72
N PRO A 159 4.42 18.33 -10.48
CA PRO A 159 3.42 19.36 -10.18
C PRO A 159 2.47 19.68 -11.34
N ASP A 160 2.87 19.33 -12.57
CA ASP A 160 2.19 19.58 -13.84
C ASP A 160 1.62 18.30 -14.49
N ALA A 161 1.74 17.15 -13.82
CA ALA A 161 1.21 15.90 -14.35
C ALA A 161 -0.30 15.78 -14.17
N ASP A 162 -0.98 15.21 -15.17
CA ASP A 162 -2.36 14.78 -15.04
C ASP A 162 -2.43 13.57 -14.10
N VAL A 163 -3.14 13.74 -12.97
CA VAL A 163 -3.24 12.72 -11.92
C VAL A 163 -4.65 12.14 -11.89
N HIS A 164 -4.74 10.83 -12.08
CA HIS A 164 -5.96 10.07 -11.81
C HIS A 164 -5.88 9.45 -10.42
N ALA A 165 -7.00 9.40 -9.71
CA ALA A 165 -7.03 8.89 -8.36
C ALA A 165 -8.22 7.95 -8.12
N ALA A 166 -7.91 6.78 -7.57
CA ALA A 166 -8.89 5.81 -7.10
C ALA A 166 -8.84 5.75 -5.57
N GLY A 167 -10.00 5.69 -4.94
CA GLY A 167 -10.14 5.70 -3.49
C GLY A 167 -10.92 4.49 -2.98
N PHE A 168 -10.41 3.82 -1.95
CA PHE A 168 -11.12 2.73 -1.29
C PHE A 168 -10.75 2.67 0.20
N ALA A 169 -11.52 1.93 0.99
CA ALA A 169 -11.32 1.84 2.44
C ALA A 169 -11.00 0.41 2.86
N VAL A 170 -10.03 0.25 3.76
CA VAL A 170 -9.67 -1.03 4.38
C VAL A 170 -9.51 -0.79 5.88
N ARG A 171 -10.30 -1.51 6.70
CA ARG A 171 -10.17 -1.48 8.17
C ARG A 171 -10.15 -0.06 8.77
N GLN A 172 -11.09 0.78 8.34
CA GLN A 172 -11.21 2.20 8.75
C GLN A 172 -10.03 3.10 8.35
N VAL A 173 -9.18 2.64 7.42
CA VAL A 173 -8.15 3.46 6.77
C VAL A 173 -8.61 3.74 5.35
N ARG A 174 -8.56 5.02 4.95
CA ARG A 174 -8.80 5.42 3.56
C ARG A 174 -7.50 5.30 2.79
N LEU A 175 -7.51 4.53 1.71
CA LEU A 175 -6.43 4.46 0.74
C LEU A 175 -6.81 5.29 -0.49
N THR A 176 -5.84 6.05 -0.99
CA THR A 176 -5.94 6.79 -2.24
C THR A 176 -4.75 6.42 -3.10
N VAL A 177 -5.03 5.78 -4.23
CA VAL A 177 -4.04 5.46 -5.25
C VAL A 177 -4.08 6.57 -6.28
N ARG A 178 -2.92 7.11 -6.61
CA ARG A 178 -2.73 8.17 -7.60
C ARG A 178 -1.83 7.65 -8.70
N THR A 179 -2.26 7.78 -9.95
CA THR A 179 -1.48 7.40 -11.12
C THR A 179 -1.26 8.60 -12.03
N TRP A 180 -0.10 8.63 -12.70
CA TRP A 180 0.24 9.66 -13.69
C TRP A 180 1.26 9.13 -14.70
N SER A 181 1.28 9.72 -15.89
CA SER A 181 2.24 9.46 -16.95
C SER A 181 3.43 10.39 -16.79
N LYS A 182 4.60 9.91 -17.19
CA LYS A 182 5.84 10.70 -17.22
C LYS A 182 5.99 11.43 -18.53
#